data_AF-A0A5N7BVI9-F1
#
_entry.id   AF-A0A5N7BVI9-F1
#
_cell.length_a   1.000
_cell.length_b   1.000
_cell.length_c   1.000
_cell.angle_alpha   90.00
_cell.angle_beta   90.00
_cell.angle_gamma   90.00
#
_symmetry.space_group_name_H-M   'P 1'
#
loop_
_entity.id
_entity.type
_entity.pdbx_description
1 polymer ?
#
loop_
_entity_poly.entity_id
_entity_poly.type
_entity_poly.pdbx_seq_one_letter_code
_entity_poly.pdbx_strand_id
1 'polypeptide(L)'
;MAHKTFSLLPADIMESQLSMIDLLTAMFPSPGELEIPESTSECVAKLRDWCQGPTGVPAGIPSNLLLAVRLPIADGEKRIQVNISIPLQYEDPNIEQPPPLSYSLRQPDWMSKAEVTKLAAAMPQDDVLEAFEYVQEEALRFLETQKMLAAESATNSCEPIVRVWFYFPSLSTREKRDDLVNYAAGYSLTGFVLAGKPGVLCLEGGSADIDAYMSFIKTHSWGDIPSHQKKVSERFRETEGVLRVFSGMQEITDSLGERSGQRANRGDMQALEVWLRDRGLHEAFEQVIF
;
A
#
# COMPACT_ATOMS: atom_id res chain seq x y z
N MET A 1 -14.12 21.46 40.38
CA MET A 1 -13.02 21.08 39.46
C MET A 1 -12.11 22.29 39.37
N ALA A 2 -10.87 22.20 39.83
CA ALA A 2 -9.94 23.33 39.81
C ALA A 2 -9.62 23.69 38.35
N HIS A 3 -9.81 24.96 37.97
CA HIS A 3 -9.34 25.46 36.69
C HIS A 3 -7.81 25.43 36.71
N LYS A 4 -7.21 24.52 35.93
CA LYS A 4 -5.76 24.50 35.69
C LYS A 4 -5.40 25.76 34.90
N THR A 5 -4.61 26.65 35.50
CA THR A 5 -4.15 27.88 34.85
C THR A 5 -2.86 27.58 34.12
N PHE A 6 -2.88 27.61 32.79
CA PHE A 6 -1.67 27.47 31.98
C PHE A 6 -1.00 28.83 31.84
N SER A 7 0.32 28.88 32.05
CA SER A 7 1.14 30.08 31.89
C SER A 7 2.18 29.88 30.79
N LEU A 8 2.61 30.98 30.17
CA LEU A 8 3.69 30.95 29.18
C LEU A 8 5.00 30.50 29.85
N LEU A 9 5.82 29.73 29.14
CA LEU A 9 7.12 29.31 29.66
C LEU A 9 8.01 30.51 30.04
N PRO A 10 8.82 30.39 31.11
CA PRO A 10 9.89 31.33 31.42
C PRO A 10 10.83 31.56 30.22
N ALA A 11 11.45 32.74 30.14
CA ALA A 11 12.23 33.16 28.97
C ALA A 11 13.42 32.24 28.65
N ASP A 12 14.11 31.74 29.68
CA ASP A 12 15.22 30.79 29.59
C ASP A 12 14.78 29.43 29.03
N ILE A 13 13.62 28.93 29.46
CA ILE A 13 13.07 27.66 28.98
C ILE A 13 12.48 27.82 27.58
N MET A 14 11.88 28.98 27.30
CA MET A 14 11.44 29.35 25.95
C MET A 14 12.62 29.35 24.97
N GLU A 15 13.75 29.93 25.34
CA GLU A 15 14.98 29.93 24.52
C GLU A 15 15.45 28.50 24.20
N SER A 16 15.37 27.58 25.17
CA SER A 16 15.69 26.16 24.95
C SER A 16 14.75 25.53 23.90
N GLN A 17 13.44 25.77 24.00
CA GLN A 17 12.46 25.28 23.02
C GLN A 17 12.70 25.86 21.62
N LEU A 18 13.04 27.15 21.52
CA LEU A 18 13.34 27.80 20.23
C LEU A 18 14.66 27.28 19.64
N SER A 19 15.65 26.97 20.48
CA SER A 19 16.93 26.39 20.06
C SER A 19 16.75 24.99 19.44
N MET A 20 15.75 24.24 19.90
CA MET A 20 15.38 22.95 19.27
C MET A 20 14.91 23.14 17.82
N ILE A 21 14.18 24.21 17.53
CA ILE A 21 13.75 24.52 16.15
C ILE A 21 14.96 24.86 15.28
N ASP A 22 15.94 25.59 15.83
CA ASP A 22 17.19 25.89 15.12
C ASP A 22 17.99 24.64 14.83
N LEU A 23 18.08 23.72 15.80
CA LEU A 23 18.73 22.42 15.63
C LEU A 23 18.05 21.62 14.51
N LEU A 24 16.72 21.50 14.52
CA LEU A 24 15.99 20.81 13.45
C LEU A 24 16.19 21.48 12.09
N THR A 25 16.21 22.81 12.05
CA THR A 25 16.45 23.58 10.82
C THR A 25 17.87 23.32 10.27
N ALA A 26 18.86 23.18 11.14
CA ALA A 26 20.23 22.86 10.74
C ALA A 26 20.40 21.40 10.30
N MET A 27 19.67 20.47 10.92
CA MET A 27 19.74 19.04 10.59
C MET A 27 19.01 18.66 9.29
N PHE A 28 17.97 19.41 8.93
CA PHE A 28 17.15 19.16 7.74
C PHE A 28 17.18 20.35 6.77
N PRO A 29 18.35 20.66 6.18
CA PRO A 29 18.52 21.85 5.35
C PRO A 29 17.92 21.71 3.94
N SER A 30 17.60 20.49 3.48
CA SER A 30 17.15 20.32 2.10
C SER A 30 15.70 20.77 1.92
N PRO A 31 15.35 21.35 0.75
CA PRO A 31 13.99 21.78 0.48
C PRO A 31 12.96 20.65 0.65
N GLY A 32 11.99 20.87 1.53
CA GLY A 32 10.89 19.93 1.79
C GLY A 32 11.19 18.82 2.80
N GLU A 33 12.37 18.80 3.43
CA GLU A 33 12.66 17.91 4.58
C GLU A 33 12.02 18.43 5.86
N LEU A 34 12.09 19.74 6.12
CA LEU A 34 11.44 20.39 7.25
C LEU A 34 10.37 21.37 6.76
N GLU A 35 9.17 21.24 7.29
CA GLU A 35 8.04 22.13 7.02
C GLU A 35 7.68 22.91 8.28
N ILE A 36 7.92 24.22 8.23
CA ILE A 36 7.51 25.17 9.27
C ILE A 36 6.39 26.04 8.68
N PRO A 37 5.15 25.97 9.20
CA PRO A 37 4.08 26.86 8.78
C PRO A 37 4.45 28.34 8.97
N GLU A 38 3.98 29.22 8.09
CA GLU A 38 4.25 30.68 8.18
C GLU A 38 3.83 31.24 9.55
N SER A 39 2.68 30.82 10.06
CA SER A 39 2.20 31.21 11.40
C SER A 39 3.14 30.79 12.53
N THR A 40 3.77 29.62 12.42
CA THR A 40 4.79 29.15 13.37
C THR A 40 6.04 30.00 13.26
N SER A 41 6.50 30.32 12.05
CA SER A 41 7.69 31.15 11.82
C SER A 41 7.53 32.58 12.37
N GLU A 42 6.37 33.21 12.12
CA GLU A 42 6.03 34.51 12.69
C GLU A 42 5.98 34.48 14.22
N CYS A 43 5.43 33.40 14.79
CA CYS A 43 5.37 33.22 16.24
C CYS A 43 6.77 33.05 16.83
N VAL A 44 7.64 32.25 16.19
CA VAL A 44 9.04 32.07 16.60
C VAL A 44 9.79 33.40 16.59
N ALA A 45 9.62 34.23 15.56
CA ALA A 45 10.25 35.55 15.51
C ALA A 45 9.80 36.47 16.67
N LYS A 46 8.49 36.49 16.97
CA LYS A 46 7.94 37.25 18.12
C LYS A 46 8.47 36.75 19.46
N LEU A 47 8.55 35.43 19.64
CA LEU A 47 9.05 34.83 20.87
C LEU A 47 10.54 35.10 21.08
N ARG A 48 11.35 35.09 20.01
CA ARG A 48 12.77 35.48 20.08
C ARG A 48 12.96 36.91 20.52
N ASP A 49 12.22 37.86 19.93
CA ASP A 49 12.27 39.27 20.32
C ASP A 49 11.88 39.45 21.80
N TRP A 50 10.85 38.73 22.23
CA TRP A 50 10.42 38.72 23.63
C TRP A 50 11.48 38.17 24.58
N CYS A 51 12.18 37.08 24.23
CA CYS A 51 13.26 36.51 25.05
C CYS A 51 14.42 37.49 25.28
N GLN A 52 14.72 38.37 24.32
CA GLN A 52 15.78 39.39 24.46
C GLN A 52 15.42 40.52 25.45
N GLY A 53 14.14 40.74 25.72
CA GLY A 53 13.64 41.82 26.58
C GLY A 53 12.26 41.52 27.16
N PRO A 54 12.13 40.52 28.05
CA PRO A 54 10.84 39.99 28.48
C PRO A 54 10.04 41.06 29.24
N THR A 55 9.06 41.66 28.56
CA THR A 55 8.19 42.71 29.12
C THR A 55 6.75 42.43 28.76
N GLY A 56 5.95 42.06 29.76
CA GLY A 56 4.58 41.57 29.54
C GLY A 56 4.54 40.21 28.81
N VAL A 57 3.34 39.61 28.74
CA VAL A 57 3.14 38.37 27.96
C VAL A 57 2.77 38.78 26.53
N PRO A 58 3.49 38.29 25.49
CA PRO A 58 3.14 38.60 24.12
C PRO A 58 1.74 38.07 23.79
N ALA A 59 0.94 38.91 23.12
CA ALA A 59 -0.44 38.55 22.76
C ALA A 59 -0.47 37.63 21.53
N GLY A 60 -1.43 36.70 21.49
CA GLY A 60 -1.66 35.84 20.33
C GLY A 60 -0.70 34.64 20.18
N ILE A 61 -0.02 34.25 21.27
CA ILE A 61 0.84 33.07 21.28
C ILE A 61 -0.02 31.79 21.42
N PRO A 62 0.13 30.79 20.52
CA PRO A 62 -0.57 29.52 20.64
C PRO A 62 -0.01 28.67 21.80
N SER A 63 -0.75 27.65 22.21
CA SER A 63 -0.26 26.72 23.25
C SER A 63 0.90 25.84 22.77
N ASN A 64 1.00 25.56 21.47
CA ASN A 64 2.06 24.75 20.88
C ASN A 64 2.52 25.34 19.53
N LEU A 65 3.80 25.21 19.22
CA LEU A 65 4.33 25.39 17.88
C LEU A 65 4.31 24.07 17.13
N LEU A 66 3.81 24.08 15.90
CA LEU A 66 3.70 22.90 15.06
C LEU A 66 4.69 23.01 13.91
N LEU A 67 5.43 21.93 13.66
CA LEU A 67 6.30 21.74 12.51
C LEU A 67 6.27 20.27 12.09
N ALA A 68 6.76 19.96 10.90
CA ALA A 68 6.80 18.60 10.40
C ALA A 68 8.14 18.27 9.73
N VAL A 69 8.70 17.12 10.07
CA VAL A 69 9.92 16.59 9.45
C VAL A 69 9.54 15.41 8.56
N ARG A 70 10.02 15.39 7.32
CA ARG A 70 9.88 14.29 6.37
C ARG A 70 11.16 13.46 6.35
N LEU A 71 11.14 12.36 7.08
CA LEU A 71 12.28 11.46 7.19
C LEU A 71 12.39 10.61 5.92
N PRO A 72 13.56 10.57 5.26
CA PRO A 72 13.81 9.67 4.14
C PRO A 72 13.98 8.23 4.65
N ILE A 73 13.35 7.30 3.95
CA ILE A 73 13.41 5.84 4.17
C ILE A 73 13.93 5.20 2.89
N ALA A 74 14.77 4.16 3.02
CA ALA A 74 15.37 3.40 1.92
C ALA A 74 16.08 4.31 0.90
N ASP A 75 17.15 4.99 1.33
CA ASP A 75 17.94 5.93 0.53
C ASP A 75 17.11 7.06 -0.14
N GLY A 76 15.93 7.35 0.40
CA GLY A 76 15.04 8.41 -0.08
C GLY A 76 13.97 7.94 -1.07
N GLU A 77 13.86 6.64 -1.36
CA GLU A 77 12.76 6.08 -2.18
C GLU A 77 11.39 6.36 -1.56
N LYS A 78 11.32 6.28 -0.23
CA LYS A 78 10.09 6.50 0.53
C LYS A 78 10.32 7.56 1.59
N ARG A 79 9.23 8.17 2.04
CA ARG A 79 9.25 9.18 3.11
C ARG A 79 8.15 8.92 4.10
N ILE A 80 8.41 9.27 5.35
CA ILE A 80 7.42 9.31 6.43
C ILE A 80 7.48 10.66 7.11
N GLN A 81 6.32 11.25 7.37
CA GLN A 81 6.23 12.57 7.98
C GLN A 81 5.95 12.44 9.48
N VAL A 82 6.83 13.05 10.28
CA VAL A 82 6.71 13.20 11.73
C VAL A 82 6.25 14.63 12.01
N ASN A 83 5.04 14.80 12.54
CA ASN A 83 4.58 16.09 13.03
C ASN A 83 5.04 16.26 14.47
N ILE A 84 5.64 17.40 14.77
CA ILE A 84 6.23 17.75 16.06
C ILE A 84 5.45 18.92 16.62
N SER A 85 5.08 18.82 17.89
CA SER A 85 4.37 19.83 18.64
C SER A 85 5.19 20.22 19.85
N ILE A 86 5.69 21.45 19.82
CA ILE A 86 6.54 22.05 20.85
C ILE A 86 5.66 22.87 21.81
N PRO A 87 5.49 22.44 23.07
CA PRO A 87 4.69 23.16 24.04
C PRO A 87 5.30 24.51 24.44
N LEU A 88 4.46 25.54 24.46
CA LEU A 88 4.81 26.91 24.86
C LEU A 88 4.19 27.32 26.20
N GLN A 89 3.25 26.51 26.69
CA GLN A 89 2.48 26.75 27.90
C GLN A 89 2.61 25.57 28.84
N TYR A 90 2.49 25.83 30.13
CA TYR A 90 2.66 24.78 31.12
C TYR A 90 1.94 25.11 32.45
N GLU A 91 1.80 24.10 33.31
CA GLU A 91 0.93 24.16 34.51
C GLU A 91 1.64 24.51 35.85
N ASP A 92 2.93 24.25 36.03
CA ASP A 92 3.59 24.19 37.35
C ASP A 92 4.66 25.30 37.63
N PRO A 93 4.37 26.45 38.24
CA PRO A 93 5.25 27.64 38.35
C PRO A 93 6.77 27.46 38.65
N ASN A 94 7.25 26.30 39.12
CA ASN A 94 8.66 25.93 39.32
C ASN A 94 9.24 24.98 38.25
N ILE A 95 8.99 25.21 36.97
CA ILE A 95 9.57 24.36 35.92
C ILE A 95 11.07 24.60 35.79
N GLU A 96 11.86 23.55 35.96
CA GLU A 96 13.33 23.60 35.80
C GLU A 96 13.79 23.05 34.44
N GLN A 97 12.93 22.29 33.75
CA GLN A 97 13.26 21.64 32.48
C GLN A 97 12.19 21.92 31.42
N PRO A 98 12.57 22.08 30.14
CA PRO A 98 11.61 22.29 29.07
C PRO A 98 10.58 21.15 29.01
N PRO A 99 9.28 21.46 28.81
CA PRO A 99 8.27 20.42 28.64
C PRO A 99 8.59 19.52 27.43
N PRO A 100 8.32 18.21 27.50
CA PRO A 100 8.68 17.28 26.44
C PRO A 100 7.89 17.59 25.16
N LEU A 101 8.55 17.38 24.02
CA LEU A 101 7.93 17.52 22.72
C LEU A 101 6.96 16.35 22.51
N SER A 102 5.86 16.62 21.81
CA SER A 102 4.96 15.56 21.37
C SER A 102 5.09 15.35 19.87
N TYR A 103 5.04 14.10 19.44
CA TYR A 103 5.17 13.73 18.04
C TYR A 103 4.06 12.79 17.60
N SER A 104 3.73 12.88 16.32
CA SER A 104 2.76 12.00 15.67
C SER A 104 3.20 11.68 14.26
N LEU A 105 2.98 10.44 13.84
CA LEU A 105 3.25 10.02 12.48
C LEU A 105 2.03 10.30 11.59
N ARG A 106 2.28 10.92 10.43
CA ARG A 106 1.30 10.94 9.34
C ARG A 106 1.38 9.60 8.63
N GLN A 107 0.24 8.93 8.45
CA GLN A 107 0.17 7.67 7.71
C GLN A 107 0.72 7.88 6.28
N PRO A 108 1.78 7.15 5.88
CA PRO A 108 2.22 7.15 4.50
C PRO A 108 1.36 6.21 3.65
N ASP A 109 1.41 6.37 2.32
CA ASP A 109 0.67 5.57 1.34
C ASP A 109 1.12 4.09 1.29
N TRP A 110 2.36 3.82 1.70
CA TRP A 110 2.96 2.49 1.69
C TRP A 110 2.83 1.72 3.01
N MET A 111 2.15 2.27 4.02
CA MET A 111 1.93 1.62 5.32
C MET A 111 0.46 1.71 5.73
N SER A 112 -0.09 0.62 6.28
CA SER A 112 -1.44 0.61 6.82
C SER A 112 -1.53 1.39 8.13
N LYS A 113 -2.74 1.83 8.48
CA LYS A 113 -2.99 2.53 9.74
C LYS A 113 -2.59 1.71 10.98
N ALA A 114 -2.76 0.39 10.93
CA ALA A 114 -2.41 -0.50 12.05
C ALA A 114 -0.89 -0.56 12.27
N GLU A 115 -0.12 -0.64 11.19
CA GLU A 115 1.35 -0.65 11.23
C GLU A 115 1.90 0.70 11.71
N VAL A 116 1.35 1.81 11.23
CA VAL A 116 1.73 3.16 11.71
C VAL A 116 1.44 3.31 13.20
N THR A 117 0.30 2.78 13.67
CA THR A 117 -0.06 2.83 15.10
C THR A 117 0.91 1.99 15.93
N LYS A 118 1.33 0.82 15.44
CA LYS A 118 2.32 -0.04 16.10
C LYS A 118 3.68 0.66 16.17
N LEU A 119 4.11 1.28 15.07
CA LEU A 119 5.35 2.05 15.01
C LEU A 119 5.31 3.23 16.00
N ALA A 120 4.24 4.02 15.98
CA ALA A 120 4.08 5.17 16.88
C ALA A 120 4.02 4.78 18.37
N ALA A 121 3.47 3.61 18.70
CA ALA A 121 3.33 3.15 20.09
C ALA A 121 4.67 2.81 20.75
N ALA A 122 5.70 2.50 19.97
CA ALA A 122 7.03 2.13 20.45
C ALA A 122 8.08 3.23 20.22
N MET A 123 7.66 4.42 19.77
CA MET A 123 8.56 5.56 19.63
C MET A 123 9.07 6.03 21.00
N PRO A 124 10.38 6.30 21.14
CA PRO A 124 10.95 7.02 22.27
C PRO A 124 10.21 8.33 22.53
N GLN A 125 9.98 8.69 23.80
CA GLN A 125 9.24 9.89 24.21
C GLN A 125 10.13 11.03 24.75
N ASP A 126 11.41 10.74 24.99
CA ASP A 126 12.31 11.66 25.70
C ASP A 126 13.21 12.45 24.74
N ASP A 127 13.64 11.86 23.62
CA ASP A 127 14.53 12.48 22.65
C ASP A 127 13.93 12.40 21.23
N VAL A 128 13.80 13.56 20.59
CA VAL A 128 13.24 13.69 19.24
C VAL A 128 14.18 13.13 18.16
N LEU A 129 15.49 13.17 18.37
CA LEU A 129 16.47 12.61 17.43
C LEU A 129 16.47 11.08 17.51
N GLU A 130 16.46 10.53 18.73
CA GLU A 130 16.30 9.09 18.94
C GLU A 130 14.97 8.60 18.36
N ALA A 131 13.90 9.39 18.50
CA ALA A 131 12.61 9.09 17.88
C ALA A 131 12.68 9.09 16.34
N PHE A 132 13.47 9.96 15.71
CA PHE A 132 13.66 9.93 14.27
C PHE A 132 14.46 8.71 13.81
N GLU A 133 15.56 8.40 14.49
CA GLU A 133 16.38 7.21 14.21
C GLU A 133 15.53 5.94 14.32
N TYR A 134 14.78 5.80 15.41
CA TYR A 134 13.85 4.68 15.59
C TYR A 134 12.84 4.55 14.45
N VAL A 135 12.22 5.67 14.04
CA VAL A 135 11.25 5.67 12.93
C VAL A 135 11.93 5.26 11.62
N GLN A 136 13.15 5.74 11.35
CA GLN A 136 13.89 5.36 10.15
C GLN A 136 14.25 3.88 10.13
N GLU A 137 14.80 3.35 11.22
CA GLU A 137 15.21 1.95 11.34
C GLU A 137 14.02 0.98 11.22
N GLU A 138 12.93 1.22 11.95
CA GLU A 138 11.77 0.32 11.87
C GLU A 138 11.00 0.44 10.56
N ALA A 139 10.93 1.64 9.97
CA ALA A 139 10.38 1.80 8.64
C ALA A 139 11.21 1.07 7.59
N LEU A 140 12.54 1.12 7.69
CA LEU A 140 13.46 0.36 6.84
C LEU A 140 13.23 -1.15 7.01
N ARG A 141 13.24 -1.64 8.25
CA ARG A 141 13.02 -3.05 8.57
C ARG A 141 11.65 -3.54 8.07
N PHE A 142 10.62 -2.70 8.17
CA PHE A 142 9.31 -3.00 7.60
C PHE A 142 9.38 -3.19 6.09
N LEU A 143 10.04 -2.29 5.36
CA LEU A 143 10.19 -2.41 3.91
C LEU A 143 11.02 -3.63 3.51
N GLU A 144 12.08 -3.94 4.25
CA GLU A 144 12.88 -5.15 4.04
C GLU A 144 12.04 -6.41 4.28
N THR A 145 11.24 -6.44 5.34
CA THR A 145 10.32 -7.56 5.61
C THR A 145 9.29 -7.69 4.51
N GLN A 146 8.72 -6.60 4.00
CA GLN A 146 7.80 -6.63 2.86
C GLN A 146 8.49 -7.13 1.58
N LYS A 147 9.73 -6.69 1.31
CA LYS A 147 10.54 -7.19 0.19
C LYS A 147 10.83 -8.68 0.35
N MET A 148 11.16 -9.15 1.56
CA MET A 148 11.39 -10.55 1.87
C MET A 148 10.11 -11.37 1.73
N LEU A 149 8.97 -10.91 2.24
CA LEU A 149 7.68 -11.60 2.06
C LEU A 149 7.26 -11.65 0.59
N ALA A 150 7.52 -10.60 -0.18
CA ALA A 150 7.28 -10.62 -1.62
C ALA A 150 8.26 -11.58 -2.34
N ALA A 151 9.53 -11.62 -1.92
CA ALA A 151 10.54 -12.52 -2.46
C ALA A 151 10.36 -13.98 -2.04
N GLU A 152 9.87 -14.25 -0.83
CA GLU A 152 9.46 -15.55 -0.30
C GLU A 152 8.19 -16.01 -0.99
N SER A 153 7.25 -15.11 -1.29
CA SER A 153 6.12 -15.42 -2.17
C SER A 153 6.61 -15.75 -3.60
N ALA A 154 7.72 -15.13 -4.04
CA ALA A 154 8.38 -15.41 -5.32
C ALA A 154 9.41 -16.57 -5.30
N THR A 155 9.78 -17.12 -4.13
CA THR A 155 10.72 -18.26 -4.00
C THR A 155 10.05 -19.52 -3.44
N ASN A 156 8.92 -19.38 -2.75
CA ASN A 156 7.93 -20.45 -2.57
C ASN A 156 7.21 -20.81 -3.89
N SER A 157 7.47 -20.08 -4.99
CA SER A 157 7.14 -20.51 -6.35
C SER A 157 8.16 -21.53 -6.92
N CYS A 158 8.78 -22.35 -6.06
CA CYS A 158 9.30 -23.66 -6.46
C CYS A 158 8.20 -24.73 -6.35
N GLU A 159 6.92 -24.33 -6.38
CA GLU A 159 5.90 -25.22 -6.91
C GLU A 159 6.09 -25.32 -8.43
N PRO A 160 5.97 -26.53 -9.01
CA PRO A 160 5.96 -26.66 -10.46
C PRO A 160 4.88 -25.73 -10.99
N ILE A 161 5.24 -24.87 -11.94
CA ILE A 161 4.25 -24.07 -12.66
C ILE A 161 3.29 -25.07 -13.28
N VAL A 162 2.00 -24.89 -13.01
CA VAL A 162 0.95 -25.69 -13.61
C VAL A 162 0.12 -24.82 -14.54
N ARG A 163 -0.38 -25.42 -15.62
CA ARG A 163 -1.37 -24.78 -16.50
C ARG A 163 -2.70 -25.48 -16.33
N VAL A 164 -3.70 -24.75 -15.85
CA VAL A 164 -5.04 -25.28 -15.58
C VAL A 164 -6.06 -24.65 -16.52
N TRP A 165 -6.90 -25.49 -17.09
CA TRP A 165 -7.94 -25.12 -18.03
C TRP A 165 -9.31 -25.34 -17.42
N PHE A 166 -10.07 -24.26 -17.35
CA PHE A 166 -11.43 -24.26 -16.84
C PHE A 166 -12.43 -24.00 -17.96
N TYR A 167 -13.48 -24.80 -17.94
CA TYR A 167 -14.58 -24.74 -18.88
C TYR A 167 -15.84 -24.24 -18.19
N PHE A 168 -16.48 -23.24 -18.80
CA PHE A 168 -17.74 -22.68 -18.36
C PHE A 168 -18.84 -22.95 -19.39
N PRO A 169 -20.01 -23.47 -18.99
CA PRO A 169 -21.15 -23.60 -19.90
C PRO A 169 -21.59 -22.26 -20.51
N SER A 170 -21.42 -21.16 -19.77
CA SER A 170 -21.71 -19.81 -20.23
C SER A 170 -20.94 -18.79 -19.40
N LEU A 171 -20.18 -17.89 -20.04
CA LEU A 171 -19.51 -16.75 -19.41
C LEU A 171 -19.82 -15.48 -20.23
N SER A 172 -20.86 -14.75 -19.83
CA SER A 172 -21.39 -13.60 -20.61
C SER A 172 -21.43 -12.28 -19.83
N THR A 173 -21.44 -12.31 -18.50
CA THR A 173 -21.49 -11.10 -17.67
C THR A 173 -20.13 -10.39 -17.71
N ARG A 174 -20.10 -9.12 -18.13
CA ARG A 174 -18.86 -8.34 -18.25
C ARG A 174 -18.13 -8.17 -16.92
N GLU A 175 -18.84 -7.80 -15.87
CA GLU A 175 -18.29 -7.65 -14.51
C GLU A 175 -17.50 -8.89 -14.07
N LYS A 176 -18.05 -10.09 -14.29
CA LYS A 176 -17.39 -11.36 -13.93
C LYS A 176 -16.13 -11.63 -14.76
N ARG A 177 -16.03 -11.10 -15.97
CA ARG A 177 -14.82 -11.25 -16.81
C ARG A 177 -13.75 -10.27 -16.39
N ASP A 178 -14.15 -9.03 -16.12
CA ASP A 178 -13.27 -8.01 -15.57
C ASP A 178 -12.68 -8.48 -14.24
N ASP A 179 -13.49 -9.09 -13.36
CA ASP A 179 -13.03 -9.71 -12.12
C ASP A 179 -11.99 -10.81 -12.37
N LEU A 180 -12.23 -11.72 -13.33
CA LEU A 180 -11.27 -12.78 -13.64
C LEU A 180 -9.91 -12.22 -14.06
N VAL A 181 -9.89 -11.14 -14.83
CA VAL A 181 -8.64 -10.50 -15.28
C VAL A 181 -7.98 -9.70 -14.16
N ASN A 182 -8.75 -8.86 -13.46
CA ASN A 182 -8.23 -7.94 -12.44
C ASN A 182 -7.68 -8.66 -11.21
N TYR A 183 -8.36 -9.69 -10.73
CA TYR A 183 -7.91 -10.42 -9.54
C TYR A 183 -6.73 -11.36 -9.81
N ALA A 184 -6.52 -11.81 -11.06
CA ALA A 184 -5.42 -12.72 -11.38
C ALA A 184 -4.04 -12.12 -11.08
N ALA A 185 -3.88 -10.80 -11.29
CA ALA A 185 -2.63 -10.09 -10.98
C ALA A 185 -2.26 -10.16 -9.48
N GLY A 186 -3.25 -10.19 -8.59
CA GLY A 186 -3.04 -10.30 -7.15
C GLY A 186 -2.51 -11.67 -6.69
N TYR A 187 -2.71 -12.72 -7.51
CA TYR A 187 -2.24 -14.08 -7.24
C TYR A 187 -1.04 -14.47 -8.11
N SER A 188 -0.38 -13.51 -8.77
CA SER A 188 0.73 -13.76 -9.71
C SER A 188 0.41 -14.76 -10.83
N LEU A 189 -0.87 -14.87 -11.20
CA LEU A 189 -1.37 -15.76 -12.24
C LEU A 189 -1.36 -15.07 -13.60
N THR A 190 -1.05 -15.85 -14.63
CA THR A 190 -1.02 -15.41 -16.03
C THR A 190 -1.93 -16.29 -16.89
N GLY A 191 -2.40 -15.80 -18.04
CA GLY A 191 -3.31 -16.58 -18.87
C GLY A 191 -4.29 -15.75 -19.67
N PHE A 192 -5.45 -16.35 -19.98
CA PHE A 192 -6.48 -15.66 -20.73
C PHE A 192 -7.89 -16.10 -20.36
N VAL A 193 -8.86 -15.22 -20.64
CA VAL A 193 -10.30 -15.50 -20.60
C VAL A 193 -10.89 -15.37 -21.99
N LEU A 194 -11.58 -16.40 -22.45
CA LEU A 194 -12.50 -16.35 -23.58
C LEU A 194 -13.94 -16.42 -23.05
N ALA A 195 -14.64 -15.30 -23.10
CA ALA A 195 -16.09 -15.23 -22.91
C ALA A 195 -16.84 -15.99 -24.01
N GLY A 196 -17.95 -16.64 -23.66
CA GLY A 196 -18.76 -17.33 -24.66
C GLY A 196 -19.72 -18.37 -24.10
N LYS A 197 -20.27 -19.16 -25.02
CA LYS A 197 -21.07 -20.38 -24.76
C LYS A 197 -20.51 -21.51 -25.62
N PRO A 198 -19.41 -22.18 -25.21
CA PRO A 198 -18.81 -22.12 -23.88
C PRO A 198 -17.81 -20.99 -23.66
N GLY A 199 -17.51 -20.70 -22.40
CA GLY A 199 -16.37 -19.86 -22.02
C GLY A 199 -15.19 -20.73 -21.61
N VAL A 200 -13.97 -20.25 -21.85
CA VAL A 200 -12.71 -20.93 -21.52
C VAL A 200 -11.83 -19.99 -20.71
N LEU A 201 -11.21 -20.53 -19.66
CA LEU A 201 -10.20 -19.82 -18.88
C LEU A 201 -8.96 -20.70 -18.77
N CYS A 202 -7.83 -20.15 -19.16
CA CYS A 202 -6.53 -20.76 -18.96
C CYS A 202 -5.78 -19.96 -17.90
N LEU A 203 -5.23 -20.65 -16.90
CA LEU A 203 -4.41 -20.06 -15.85
C LEU A 203 -3.06 -20.78 -15.77
N GLU A 204 -2.00 -20.01 -15.66
CA GLU A 204 -0.61 -20.45 -15.50
C GLU A 204 -0.06 -19.84 -14.22
N GLY A 205 0.40 -20.67 -13.29
CA GLY A 205 0.90 -20.23 -11.99
C GLY A 205 1.18 -21.38 -11.02
N GLY A 206 1.33 -21.06 -9.74
CA GLY A 206 1.43 -22.07 -8.68
C GLY A 206 0.12 -22.83 -8.52
N SER A 207 0.19 -24.12 -8.17
CA SER A 207 -1.02 -24.94 -8.00
C SER A 207 -1.87 -24.40 -6.86
N ALA A 208 -1.23 -24.04 -5.74
CA ALA A 208 -1.91 -23.47 -4.59
C ALA A 208 -2.56 -22.11 -4.91
N ASP A 209 -1.88 -21.26 -5.70
CA ASP A 209 -2.37 -19.94 -6.09
C ASP A 209 -3.60 -20.04 -7.00
N ILE A 210 -3.62 -20.99 -7.94
CA ILE A 210 -4.77 -21.23 -8.82
C ILE A 210 -5.98 -21.70 -8.00
N ASP A 211 -5.77 -22.63 -7.07
CA ASP A 211 -6.85 -23.16 -6.23
C ASP A 211 -7.41 -22.08 -5.28
N ALA A 212 -6.53 -21.25 -4.70
CA ALA A 212 -6.92 -20.10 -3.87
C ALA A 212 -7.67 -19.03 -4.67
N TYR A 213 -7.18 -18.67 -5.85
CA TYR A 213 -7.83 -17.74 -6.78
C TYR A 213 -9.22 -18.24 -7.17
N MET A 214 -9.35 -19.52 -7.52
CA MET A 214 -10.64 -20.10 -7.89
C MET A 214 -11.63 -20.15 -6.73
N SER A 215 -11.15 -20.42 -5.52
CA SER A 215 -11.96 -20.34 -4.31
C SER A 215 -12.46 -18.91 -4.05
N PHE A 216 -11.58 -17.92 -4.21
CA PHE A 216 -11.91 -16.50 -4.08
C PHE A 216 -12.95 -16.06 -5.12
N ILE A 217 -12.75 -16.36 -6.41
CA ILE A 217 -13.71 -16.00 -7.47
C ILE A 217 -15.08 -16.62 -7.21
N LYS A 218 -15.13 -17.91 -6.84
CA LYS A 218 -16.40 -18.60 -6.54
C LYS A 218 -17.12 -18.00 -5.34
N THR A 219 -16.38 -17.51 -4.35
CA THR A 219 -16.95 -17.02 -3.08
C THR A 219 -17.31 -15.53 -3.14
N HIS A 220 -16.42 -14.70 -3.71
CA HIS A 220 -16.51 -13.25 -3.70
C HIS A 220 -17.18 -12.73 -4.98
N SER A 221 -16.54 -12.91 -6.14
CA SER A 221 -17.08 -12.42 -7.43
C SER A 221 -18.40 -13.10 -7.80
N TRP A 222 -18.53 -14.40 -7.51
CA TRP A 222 -19.73 -15.17 -7.85
C TRP A 222 -20.60 -15.47 -6.64
N GLY A 223 -20.45 -14.73 -5.54
CA GLY A 223 -21.26 -14.88 -4.33
C GLY A 223 -22.77 -14.90 -4.64
N ASP A 224 -23.20 -14.07 -5.58
CA ASP A 224 -24.60 -13.90 -6.00
C ASP A 224 -25.15 -15.04 -6.87
N ILE A 225 -24.28 -15.91 -7.40
CA ILE A 225 -24.72 -17.07 -8.20
C ILE A 225 -25.04 -18.22 -7.24
N PRO A 226 -26.19 -18.89 -7.32
CA PRO A 226 -26.44 -20.11 -6.56
C PRO A 226 -25.42 -21.22 -6.87
N SER A 227 -24.98 -21.99 -5.89
CA SER A 227 -23.95 -23.04 -6.06
C SER A 227 -24.26 -24.03 -7.19
N HIS A 228 -25.53 -24.39 -7.41
CA HIS A 228 -25.97 -25.28 -8.48
C HIS A 228 -25.84 -24.68 -9.90
N GLN A 229 -25.69 -23.35 -10.02
CA GLN A 229 -25.46 -22.63 -11.27
C GLN A 229 -23.98 -22.29 -11.51
N LYS A 230 -23.11 -22.40 -10.49
CA LYS A 230 -21.64 -22.25 -10.61
C LYS A 230 -20.99 -23.48 -11.22
N LYS A 231 -21.42 -23.86 -12.44
CA LYS A 231 -20.84 -24.99 -13.16
C LYS A 231 -19.51 -24.58 -13.76
N VAL A 232 -18.42 -24.86 -13.05
CA VAL A 232 -17.04 -24.78 -13.55
C VAL A 232 -16.48 -26.18 -13.54
N SER A 233 -15.99 -26.62 -14.69
CA SER A 233 -15.28 -27.89 -14.80
C SER A 233 -13.84 -27.60 -15.11
N GLU A 234 -12.94 -28.03 -14.22
CA GLU A 234 -11.53 -28.18 -14.56
C GLU A 234 -11.43 -29.33 -15.57
N ARG A 235 -10.92 -29.05 -16.76
CA ARG A 235 -10.82 -30.01 -17.86
C ARG A 235 -9.45 -30.62 -17.97
N PHE A 236 -8.42 -29.80 -17.77
CA PHE A 236 -7.06 -30.21 -17.97
C PHE A 236 -6.15 -29.45 -17.00
N ARG A 237 -5.24 -30.18 -16.35
CA ARG A 237 -4.20 -29.63 -15.47
C ARG A 237 -2.88 -30.22 -15.92
N GLU A 238 -2.04 -29.38 -16.50
CA GLU A 238 -0.70 -29.71 -16.96
C GLU A 238 0.28 -29.40 -15.84
N THR A 239 1.03 -30.42 -15.38
CA THR A 239 1.92 -30.30 -14.21
C THR A 239 3.40 -30.50 -14.54
N GLU A 240 3.73 -31.01 -15.72
CA GLU A 240 5.10 -31.37 -16.10
C GLU A 240 5.63 -30.44 -17.20
N GLY A 241 6.78 -29.80 -16.96
CA GLY A 241 7.51 -29.02 -17.98
C GLY A 241 6.84 -27.72 -18.43
N VAL A 242 5.84 -27.22 -17.70
CA VAL A 242 5.09 -26.02 -18.09
C VAL A 242 5.93 -24.77 -17.88
N LEU A 243 6.08 -23.99 -18.96
CA LEU A 243 6.62 -22.63 -18.91
C LEU A 243 5.47 -21.63 -19.15
N ARG A 244 5.58 -20.45 -18.52
CA ARG A 244 4.63 -19.36 -18.75
C ARG A 244 4.71 -18.91 -20.21
N VAL A 245 3.60 -19.02 -20.92
CA VAL A 245 3.45 -18.55 -22.31
C VAL A 245 2.86 -17.14 -22.31
N PHE A 246 2.08 -16.80 -21.28
CA PHE A 246 1.45 -15.49 -21.16
C PHE A 246 2.24 -14.60 -20.19
N SER A 247 2.51 -13.36 -20.60
CA SER A 247 3.17 -12.37 -19.74
C SER A 247 2.23 -11.75 -18.69
N GLY A 248 0.92 -11.98 -18.81
CA GLY A 248 -0.11 -11.41 -17.95
C GLY A 248 -1.46 -12.09 -18.17
N MET A 249 -2.49 -11.62 -17.47
CA MET A 249 -3.88 -12.07 -17.65
C MET A 249 -4.62 -11.17 -18.64
N GLN A 250 -5.29 -11.73 -19.65
CA GLN A 250 -5.97 -10.94 -20.70
C GLN A 250 -7.33 -11.52 -21.11
N GLU A 251 -8.31 -10.66 -21.41
CA GLU A 251 -9.55 -11.07 -22.09
C GLU A 251 -9.32 -11.05 -23.61
N ILE A 252 -9.48 -12.20 -24.27
CA ILE A 252 -9.21 -12.36 -25.71
C ILE A 252 -10.48 -12.38 -26.57
N THR A 253 -11.65 -12.20 -25.94
CA THR A 253 -12.96 -12.22 -26.62
C THR A 253 -13.05 -11.20 -27.74
N ASP A 254 -12.61 -9.95 -27.50
CA ASP A 254 -12.65 -8.89 -28.51
C ASP A 254 -11.56 -9.05 -29.59
N SER A 255 -10.52 -9.85 -29.32
CA SER A 255 -9.42 -10.10 -30.25
C SER A 255 -9.69 -11.26 -31.20
N LEU A 256 -10.58 -12.19 -30.83
CA LEU A 256 -10.90 -13.39 -31.61
C LEU A 256 -12.26 -13.32 -32.32
N GLY A 257 -13.19 -12.46 -31.87
CA GLY A 257 -14.55 -12.39 -32.41
C GLY A 257 -14.88 -11.05 -33.07
N GLU A 258 -15.09 -11.04 -34.39
CA GLU A 258 -15.82 -9.94 -35.04
C GLU A 258 -17.26 -9.90 -34.50
N ARG A 259 -17.68 -8.73 -33.99
CA ARG A 259 -19.01 -8.49 -33.42
C ARG A 259 -20.12 -8.83 -34.43
N SER A 260 -20.70 -10.03 -34.38
CA SER A 260 -22.01 -10.29 -34.99
C SER A 260 -22.75 -11.45 -34.35
N GLY A 261 -24.01 -11.18 -33.99
CA GLY A 261 -24.85 -12.04 -33.17
C GLY A 261 -25.24 -13.38 -33.80
N GLN A 262 -25.49 -14.33 -32.90
CA GLN A 262 -26.26 -15.57 -33.07
C GLN A 262 -25.65 -16.74 -33.86
N ARG A 263 -24.47 -16.64 -34.50
CA ARG A 263 -23.78 -17.81 -35.11
C ARG A 263 -22.26 -17.94 -34.85
N ALA A 264 -21.70 -17.11 -33.95
CA ALA A 264 -20.25 -16.97 -33.74
C ALA A 264 -19.55 -18.11 -32.95
N ASN A 265 -20.27 -18.87 -32.12
CA ASN A 265 -19.64 -19.81 -31.16
C ASN A 265 -18.72 -20.88 -31.77
N ARG A 266 -18.90 -21.27 -33.04
CA ARG A 266 -18.02 -22.24 -33.72
C ARG A 266 -16.78 -21.58 -34.32
N GLY A 267 -16.90 -20.32 -34.76
CA GLY A 267 -15.78 -19.54 -35.30
C GLY A 267 -14.79 -19.15 -34.20
N ASP A 268 -15.29 -18.80 -33.02
CA ASP A 268 -14.47 -18.38 -31.88
C ASP A 268 -13.56 -19.52 -31.37
N MET A 269 -14.02 -20.78 -31.41
CA MET A 269 -13.22 -21.93 -30.98
C MET A 269 -12.16 -22.33 -32.01
N GLN A 270 -12.45 -22.18 -33.32
CA GLN A 270 -11.47 -22.41 -34.38
C GLN A 270 -10.42 -21.29 -34.43
N ALA A 271 -10.83 -20.04 -34.18
CA ALA A 271 -9.93 -18.91 -34.02
C ALA A 271 -9.05 -19.07 -32.76
N LEU A 272 -9.62 -19.56 -31.65
CA LEU A 272 -8.86 -19.89 -30.45
C LEU A 272 -7.83 -21.01 -30.72
N GLU A 273 -8.21 -22.06 -31.46
CA GLU A 273 -7.29 -23.15 -31.83
C GLU A 273 -6.07 -22.62 -32.61
N VAL A 274 -6.29 -21.76 -33.61
CA VAL A 274 -5.21 -21.13 -34.39
C VAL A 274 -4.35 -20.23 -33.50
N TRP A 275 -4.97 -19.43 -32.65
CA TRP A 275 -4.28 -18.52 -31.72
C TRP A 275 -3.44 -19.25 -30.66
N LEU A 276 -3.87 -20.44 -30.25
CA LEU A 276 -3.12 -21.32 -29.35
C LEU A 276 -2.02 -22.08 -30.09
N ARG A 277 -2.23 -22.46 -31.36
CA ARG A 277 -1.22 -23.09 -32.20
C ARG A 277 -0.02 -22.18 -32.42
N ASP A 278 -0.24 -20.90 -32.68
CA ASP A 278 0.83 -19.89 -32.80
C ASP A 278 1.66 -19.73 -31.52
N ARG A 279 1.13 -20.19 -30.38
CA ARG A 279 1.75 -20.16 -29.05
C ARG A 279 2.24 -21.53 -28.56
N GLY A 280 2.14 -22.58 -29.39
CA GLY A 280 2.56 -23.93 -29.03
C GLY A 280 1.63 -24.68 -28.06
N LEU A 281 0.39 -24.22 -27.87
CA LEU A 281 -0.58 -24.78 -26.91
C LEU A 281 -1.67 -25.63 -27.55
N HIS A 282 -1.42 -26.14 -28.76
CA HIS A 282 -2.42 -26.85 -29.55
C HIS A 282 -2.88 -28.16 -28.88
N GLU A 283 -1.95 -28.95 -28.33
CA GLU A 283 -2.24 -30.26 -27.72
C GLU A 283 -3.05 -30.12 -26.41
N ALA A 284 -2.76 -29.09 -25.62
CA ALA A 284 -3.50 -28.81 -24.38
C ALA A 284 -4.95 -28.40 -24.66
N PHE A 285 -5.21 -27.74 -25.80
CA PHE A 285 -6.55 -27.30 -26.18
C PHE A 285 -7.46 -28.45 -26.65
N GLU A 286 -6.90 -29.43 -27.36
CA GLU A 286 -7.66 -30.61 -27.79
C GLU A 286 -8.23 -31.39 -26.59
N GLN A 287 -7.46 -31.50 -25.50
CA GLN A 287 -7.87 -32.15 -24.25
C GLN A 287 -8.98 -31.41 -23.47
N VAL A 288 -9.23 -30.14 -23.81
CA VAL A 288 -10.20 -29.28 -23.12
C VAL A 288 -11.56 -29.28 -23.83
N ILE A 289 -11.56 -29.46 -25.16
CA ILE A 289 -12.76 -29.48 -26.00
C ILE A 289 -13.34 -30.88 -26.15
N PHE A 290 -12.49 -31.91 -26.30
CA PHE A 290 -12.89 -33.29 -26.55
C PHE A 290 -12.99 -34.11 -25.24
#